data_AF-A0A2M7DG24-F1
#
_entry.id   AF-A0A2M7DG24-F1
#
_cell.length_a   1.000
_cell.length_b   1.000
_cell.length_c   1.000
_cell.angle_alpha   90.00
_cell.angle_beta   90.00
_cell.angle_gamma   90.00
#
_symmetry.space_group_name_H-M   'P 1'
#
loop_
_entity.id
_entity.type
_entity.pdbx_description
1 polymer ?
#
loop_
_entity_poly.entity_id
_entity_poly.type
_entity_poly.pdbx_seq_one_letter_code
_entity_poly.pdbx_strand_id
1 'polypeptide(L)'
;MMYRLDIKSSEISIIMNVTESTAREWIRTMKDVFQKNKNQIITIAEFCAYKGVPYKDVFCLLNKMKPKEYDRLLDEGTIEEPKIIL
;
A
#
# COMPACT_ATOMS: atom_id res chain seq x y z
N MET A 1 -3.66 17.81 6.11
CA MET A 1 -2.60 17.14 5.32
C MET A 1 -3.22 15.86 4.77
N MET A 2 -2.99 15.50 3.51
CA MET A 2 -3.62 14.32 2.88
C MET A 2 -2.61 13.17 2.82
N TYR A 3 -2.97 12.02 3.38
CA TYR A 3 -2.14 10.83 3.33
C TYR A 3 -2.26 10.14 1.98
N ARG A 4 -1.16 9.54 1.52
CA ARG A 4 -1.15 8.74 0.30
C ARG A 4 -1.70 7.36 0.58
N LEU A 5 -2.57 6.92 -0.31
CA LEU A 5 -3.16 5.58 -0.33
C LEU A 5 -2.67 4.75 -1.53
N ASP A 6 -1.97 5.37 -2.47
CA ASP A 6 -1.39 4.73 -3.65
C ASP A 6 0.01 4.18 -3.35
N ILE A 7 0.42 3.16 -4.11
CA ILE A 7 1.79 2.65 -4.08
C ILE A 7 2.34 2.45 -5.50
N LYS A 8 3.60 2.85 -5.71
CA LYS A 8 4.30 2.84 -7.00
C LYS A 8 5.33 1.72 -7.08
N SER A 9 5.76 1.37 -8.30
CA SER A 9 6.78 0.33 -8.53
C SER A 9 8.09 0.61 -7.80
N SER A 10 8.53 1.87 -7.79
CA SER A 10 9.74 2.29 -7.08
C SER A 10 9.65 2.12 -5.56
N GLU A 11 8.47 2.29 -5.00
CA GLU A 11 8.21 2.11 -3.57
C GLU A 11 8.20 0.62 -3.22
N ILE A 12 7.51 -0.18 -4.03
CA ILE A 12 7.49 -1.64 -3.89
C ILE A 12 8.89 -2.22 -4.01
N SER A 13 9.73 -1.75 -4.95
CA SER A 13 11.10 -2.25 -5.10
C SER A 13 11.95 -2.02 -3.85
N ILE A 14 11.75 -0.87 -3.18
CA ILE A 14 12.46 -0.55 -1.94
C ILE A 14 11.93 -1.42 -0.79
N ILE A 15 10.59 -1.48 -0.61
CA ILE A 15 9.95 -2.21 0.48
C ILE A 15 10.30 -3.70 0.43
N MET A 16 10.28 -4.29 -0.77
CA MET A 16 10.44 -5.73 -0.97
C MET A 16 11.86 -6.14 -1.36
N ASN A 17 12.78 -5.18 -1.47
CA ASN A 17 14.16 -5.39 -1.92
C ASN A 17 14.25 -6.18 -3.24
N VAL A 18 13.51 -5.72 -4.26
CA VAL A 18 13.50 -6.31 -5.61
C VAL A 18 13.80 -5.26 -6.67
N THR A 19 14.07 -5.70 -7.90
CA THR A 19 14.22 -4.75 -9.01
C THR A 19 12.92 -4.02 -9.32
N GLU A 20 13.01 -2.80 -9.84
CA GLU A 20 11.82 -2.06 -10.25
C GLU A 20 11.03 -2.78 -11.37
N SER A 21 11.72 -3.53 -12.24
CA SER A 21 11.10 -4.36 -13.27
C SER A 21 10.20 -5.43 -12.65
N THR A 22 10.68 -6.16 -11.63
CA THR A 22 9.88 -7.13 -10.87
C THR A 22 8.69 -6.47 -10.18
N ALA A 23 8.89 -5.29 -9.60
CA ALA A 23 7.81 -4.54 -8.97
C ALA A 23 6.72 -4.12 -9.97
N ARG A 24 7.08 -3.70 -11.19
CA ARG A 24 6.13 -3.38 -12.26
C ARG A 24 5.34 -4.61 -12.71
N GLU A 25 6.00 -5.76 -12.82
CA GLU A 25 5.33 -7.03 -13.11
C GLU A 25 4.29 -7.36 -12.03
N TRP A 26 4.65 -7.23 -10.75
CA TRP A 26 3.71 -7.43 -9.65
C TRP A 26 2.53 -6.45 -9.69
N ILE A 27 2.75 -5.18 -10.02
CA ILE A 27 1.65 -4.22 -10.19
C ILE A 27 0.68 -4.69 -11.28
N ARG A 28 1.18 -5.20 -12.40
CA ARG A 28 0.33 -5.73 -13.47
C ARG A 28 -0.48 -6.93 -12.95
N THR A 29 0.17 -7.89 -12.30
CA THR A 29 -0.52 -9.05 -11.73
C THR A 29 -1.56 -8.66 -10.68
N MET A 30 -1.26 -7.71 -9.79
CA MET A 30 -2.23 -7.21 -8.82
C MET A 30 -3.43 -6.56 -9.52
N LYS A 31 -3.21 -5.80 -10.60
CA LYS A 31 -4.32 -5.24 -11.38
C LYS A 31 -5.22 -6.33 -11.95
N ASP A 32 -4.64 -7.40 -12.48
CA ASP A 32 -5.41 -8.52 -13.02
C ASP A 32 -6.23 -9.22 -11.90
N VAL A 33 -5.61 -9.45 -10.73
CA VAL A 33 -6.25 -10.08 -9.56
C VAL A 33 -7.41 -9.24 -9.03
N PHE A 34 -7.20 -7.93 -8.87
CA PHE A 34 -8.23 -7.00 -8.37
C PHE A 34 -9.15 -6.48 -9.48
N GLN A 35 -9.11 -7.07 -10.69
CA GLN A 35 -9.94 -6.70 -11.84
C GLN A 35 -9.88 -5.21 -12.19
N LYS A 36 -8.70 -4.62 -12.05
CA LYS A 36 -8.43 -3.21 -12.33
C LYS A 36 -7.98 -2.97 -13.76
N ASN A 37 -8.50 -1.89 -14.34
CA ASN A 37 -8.04 -1.37 -15.61
C ASN A 37 -6.58 -0.89 -15.53
N LYS A 38 -5.88 -0.89 -16.67
CA LYS A 38 -4.47 -0.45 -16.78
C LYS A 38 -4.19 0.91 -16.15
N ASN A 39 -5.14 1.85 -16.25
CA ASN A 39 -4.98 3.23 -15.75
C ASN A 39 -5.31 3.38 -14.25
N GLN A 40 -5.92 2.39 -13.61
CA GLN A 40 -6.20 2.43 -12.18
C GLN A 40 -4.90 2.20 -11.39
N ILE A 41 -4.79 2.89 -10.26
CA ILE A 41 -3.68 2.72 -9.31
C ILE A 41 -3.88 1.47 -8.45
N ILE A 42 -2.78 0.93 -7.91
CA ILE A 42 -2.83 -0.04 -6.81
C ILE A 42 -2.74 0.74 -5.51
N THR A 43 -3.60 0.39 -4.55
CA THR A 43 -3.57 0.97 -3.21
C THR A 43 -2.58 0.24 -2.32
N ILE A 44 -2.14 0.90 -1.24
CA ILE A 44 -1.33 0.27 -0.19
C ILE A 44 -2.08 -0.93 0.38
N ALA A 45 -3.40 -0.85 0.57
CA ALA A 45 -4.22 -1.93 1.09
C ALA A 45 -4.20 -3.17 0.18
N GLU A 46 -4.42 -2.98 -1.12
CA GLU A 46 -4.38 -4.06 -2.11
C GLU A 46 -3.00 -4.71 -2.20
N PHE A 47 -1.94 -3.90 -2.18
CA PHE A 47 -0.58 -4.41 -2.14
C PHE A 47 -0.33 -5.24 -0.89
N CYS A 48 -0.76 -4.76 0.28
CA CYS A 48 -0.59 -5.46 1.55
C CYS A 48 -1.37 -6.77 1.58
N ALA A 49 -2.61 -6.76 1.09
CA ALA A 49 -3.45 -7.95 0.95
C ALA A 49 -2.81 -8.99 0.01
N TYR A 50 -2.30 -8.55 -1.15
CA TYR A 50 -1.67 -9.45 -2.12
C TYR A 50 -0.33 -10.02 -1.65
N LYS A 51 0.48 -9.23 -0.93
CA LYS A 51 1.82 -9.64 -0.46
C LYS A 51 1.83 -10.26 0.93
N GLY A 52 0.74 -10.17 1.68
CA GLY A 52 0.68 -10.65 3.06
C GLY A 52 1.60 -9.85 4.00
N VAL A 53 1.72 -8.53 3.78
CA VAL A 53 2.52 -7.63 4.62
C VAL A 53 1.61 -6.70 5.45
N PRO A 54 2.05 -6.25 6.64
CA PRO A 54 1.20 -5.40 7.49
C PRO A 54 0.91 -4.02 6.88
N TYR A 55 -0.37 -3.66 6.78
CA TYR A 55 -0.79 -2.37 6.21
C TYR A 55 -0.16 -1.18 6.93
N LYS A 56 -0.23 -1.18 8.27
CA LYS A 56 0.33 -0.13 9.13
C LYS A 56 1.80 0.16 8.81
N ASP A 57 2.63 -0.88 8.69
CA ASP A 57 4.06 -0.72 8.45
C ASP A 57 4.33 -0.05 7.10
N VAL A 58 3.64 -0.50 6.05
CA VAL A 58 3.79 0.07 4.70
C VAL A 58 3.23 1.49 4.63
N PHE A 59 2.05 1.73 5.23
CA PHE A 59 1.43 3.04 5.27
C PHE A 59 2.31 4.06 6.00
N CYS A 60 2.83 3.69 7.18
CA CYS A 60 3.72 4.54 7.96
C CYS A 60 5.00 4.85 7.19
N LEU A 61 5.61 3.85 6.54
CA LEU A 61 6.82 4.03 5.75
C LEU A 61 6.61 5.02 4.59
N LEU A 62 5.54 4.86 3.82
CA LEU A 62 5.27 5.70 2.65
C LEU A 62 4.83 7.11 3.00
N ASN A 63 4.10 7.27 4.11
CA ASN A 63 3.67 8.57 4.60
C ASN A 63 4.69 9.23 5.55
N LYS A 64 5.88 8.64 5.74
CA LYS A 64 6.93 9.12 6.66
C LYS A 64 6.40 9.38 8.07
N MET A 65 5.49 8.52 8.51
CA MET A 65 4.77 8.61 9.76
C MET A 65 5.35 7.62 10.77
N LYS A 66 5.33 7.98 12.06
CA LYS A 66 5.71 7.04 13.12
C LYS A 66 4.53 6.11 13.46
N PRO A 67 4.75 4.83 13.80
CA PRO A 67 3.68 3.91 14.18
C PRO A 67 2.75 4.43 15.29
N LYS A 68 3.30 5.11 16.30
CA LYS A 68 2.51 5.72 17.38
C LYS A 68 1.56 6.83 16.92
N GLU A 69 1.96 7.54 15.86
CA GLU A 69 1.12 8.60 15.27
C GLU A 69 -0.03 7.99 14.48
N TYR A 70 0.22 6.90 13.75
CA TYR A 70 -0.84 6.12 13.09
C TYR A 70 -1.90 5.66 14.09
N ASP A 71 -1.48 5.06 15.21
CA ASP A 71 -2.40 4.57 16.24
C ASP A 71 -3.28 5.68 16.79
N ARG A 72 -2.68 6.82 17.13
CA ARG A 72 -3.43 7.99 17.60
C ARG A 72 -4.48 8.45 16.58
N LEU A 73 -4.10 8.55 15.31
CA LEU A 73 -5.01 9.02 14.25
C LEU A 73 -6.13 8.02 13.96
N LEU A 74 -5.87 6.72 14.13
CA LEU A 74 -6.88 5.68 14.01
C LEU A 74 -7.88 5.77 15.18
N ASP A 75 -7.40 5.93 16.40
CA ASP A 75 -8.23 6.10 17.60
C ASP A 75 -9.09 7.38 17.54
N GLU A 76 -8.53 8.46 16.98
CA GLU A 76 -9.23 9.73 16.75
C GLU A 76 -10.24 9.66 15.58
N GLY A 77 -10.26 8.56 14.81
CA GLY A 77 -11.10 8.41 13.62
C GLY A 77 -10.68 9.32 12.45
N THR A 78 -9.46 9.85 12.48
CA THR A 78 -8.91 10.70 11.42
C THR A 78 -8.48 9.88 10.20
N ILE A 79 -8.04 8.64 10.44
CA ILE A 79 -7.79 7.64 9.39
C ILE A 79 -8.57 6.38 9.70
N GLU A 80 -8.89 5.62 8.66
CA GLU A 80 -9.54 4.32 8.80
C GLU A 80 -8.59 3.23 8.31
N GLU A 81 -8.56 2.10 9.03
CA GLU A 81 -7.89 0.91 8.52
C GLU A 81 -8.74 0.30 7.40
N PRO A 82 -8.15 0.02 6.22
CA PRO A 82 -8.91 -0.56 5.12
C PRO A 82 -9.46 -1.92 5.53
N LYS A 83 -10.77 -2.11 5.36
CA LYS A 83 -11.40 -3.42 5.48
C LYS A 83 -10.73 -4.36 4.48
N ILE A 84 -10.23 -5.49 4.97
CA ILE A 84 -9.53 -6.48 4.15
C ILE A 84 -10.40 -6.81 2.92
N ILE A 85 -9.87 -6.50 1.73
CA ILE A 85 -10.48 -6.85 0.45
C ILE A 85 -9.82 -8.17 0.05
N LEU A 86 -10.48 -9.29 0.37
CA LEU A 86 -10.19 -10.60 -0.22
C LEU A 86 -11.36 -11.01 -1.11
#